data_AF-A0A938E342-F1
#
_entry.id   AF-A0A938E342-F1
#
_cell.length_a   1.000
_cell.length_b   1.000
_cell.length_c   1.000
_cell.angle_alpha   90.00
_cell.angle_beta   90.00
_cell.angle_gamma   90.00
#
_symmetry.space_group_name_H-M   'P 1'
#
loop_
_entity.id
_entity.type
_entity.pdbx_description
1 polymer ?
#
loop_
_entity_poly.entity_id
_entity_poly.type
_entity_poly.pdbx_seq_one_letter_code
_entity_poly.pdbx_strand_id
1 'polypeptide(L)'
;MAVAPSWDPWQVDGVPAIRFASAARDLGAAARAAGLAVPSFRSPPRLSGARRTIRRLPGGAVVSVRLRGRRYEELLTDMIDGVLVANRVSGPAAGRLRHALWRAAAEPEVDLIAAERAERPPPGPRPRGTVVDSPPSLPFEARVAERQTQAA
;
A
#
# COMPACT_ATOMS: atom_id res chain seq x y z
N MET A 1 -8.33 22.40 26.16
CA MET A 1 -8.32 22.59 24.69
C MET A 1 -8.04 21.24 24.05
N ALA A 2 -9.08 20.56 23.57
CA ALA A 2 -8.99 19.22 23.01
C ALA A 2 -8.48 19.30 21.56
N VAL A 3 -7.26 18.82 21.32
CA VAL A 3 -6.77 18.52 19.98
C VAL A 3 -7.54 17.28 19.54
N ALA A 4 -8.48 17.45 18.60
CA ALA A 4 -9.03 16.31 17.89
C ALA A 4 -7.85 15.53 17.26
N PRO A 5 -7.74 14.21 17.42
CA PRO A 5 -6.77 13.46 16.64
C PRO A 5 -7.13 13.68 15.17
N SER A 6 -6.18 14.22 14.40
CA SER A 6 -6.31 14.35 12.96
C SER A 6 -6.51 12.95 12.42
N TRP A 7 -7.75 12.63 12.05
CA TRP A 7 -8.02 11.54 11.15
C TRP A 7 -7.19 11.83 9.90
N ASP A 8 -6.02 11.22 9.77
CA ASP A 8 -5.30 11.19 8.50
C ASP A 8 -5.60 9.83 7.85
N PRO A 9 -6.58 9.77 6.94
CA PRO A 9 -6.91 8.54 6.24
C PRO A 9 -5.84 8.09 5.24
N TRP A 10 -4.73 8.83 5.08
CA TRP A 10 -3.77 8.64 3.98
C TRP A 10 -2.35 8.28 4.37
N GLN A 11 -2.06 7.98 5.65
CA GLN A 11 -0.84 7.23 5.97
C GLN A 11 -1.10 5.72 5.80
N VAL A 12 -1.25 5.31 4.53
CA VAL A 12 -1.34 3.89 4.16
C VAL A 12 0.06 3.30 4.23
N ASP A 13 0.56 3.02 5.44
CA ASP A 13 1.82 2.31 5.61
C ASP A 13 1.66 0.88 5.06
N GLY A 14 2.06 0.66 3.80
CA GLY A 14 2.05 -0.65 3.15
C GLY A 14 1.63 -0.63 1.68
N VAL A 15 1.49 -1.82 1.10
CA VAL A 15 1.20 -1.96 -0.33
C VAL A 15 -0.28 -1.63 -0.62
N PRO A 16 -0.57 -0.74 -1.59
CA PRO A 16 -1.93 -0.47 -2.05
C PRO A 16 -2.65 -1.73 -2.54
N ALA A 17 -3.94 -1.85 -2.24
CA ALA A 17 -4.75 -3.00 -2.65
C ALA A 17 -4.80 -3.18 -4.17
N ILE A 18 -4.75 -2.10 -4.94
CA ILE A 18 -4.73 -2.13 -6.41
C ILE A 18 -3.44 -2.76 -6.95
N ARG A 19 -2.28 -2.42 -6.37
CA ARG A 19 -0.98 -3.03 -6.72
C ARG A 19 -0.97 -4.52 -6.38
N PHE A 20 -1.51 -4.90 -5.22
CA PHE A 20 -1.71 -6.31 -4.86
C PHE A 20 -2.60 -7.05 -5.87
N ALA A 21 -3.72 -6.44 -6.28
CA ALA A 21 -4.63 -7.03 -7.25
C ALA A 21 -3.99 -7.18 -8.64
N SER A 22 -3.19 -6.20 -9.09
CA SER A 22 -2.44 -6.32 -10.35
C SER A 22 -1.47 -7.49 -10.29
N ALA A 23 -0.58 -7.51 -9.28
CA ALA A 23 0.38 -8.60 -9.09
C ALA A 23 -0.30 -9.97 -9.03
N ALA A 24 -1.46 -10.08 -8.37
CA ALA A 24 -2.21 -11.33 -8.29
C ALA A 24 -2.70 -11.82 -9.66
N ARG A 25 -3.13 -10.91 -10.54
CA ARG A 25 -3.55 -11.23 -11.92
C ARG A 25 -2.35 -11.63 -12.77
N ASP A 26 -1.27 -10.85 -12.71
CA ASP A 26 -0.07 -11.08 -13.52
C ASP A 26 0.59 -12.41 -13.16
N LEU A 27 0.72 -12.69 -11.86
CA LEU A 27 1.18 -13.99 -11.37
C LEU A 27 0.23 -15.12 -11.76
N GLY A 28 -1.07 -14.88 -11.76
CA GLY A 28 -2.06 -15.88 -12.18
C GLY A 28 -1.94 -16.22 -13.67
N ALA A 29 -1.69 -15.23 -14.53
CA ALA A 29 -1.44 -15.43 -15.94
C ALA A 29 -0.12 -16.18 -16.17
N ALA A 30 0.97 -15.72 -15.54
CA ALA A 30 2.29 -16.33 -15.69
C ALA A 30 2.34 -17.76 -15.13
N ALA A 31 1.71 -18.04 -13.99
CA ALA A 31 1.62 -19.38 -13.43
C ALA A 31 0.87 -20.33 -14.38
N ARG A 32 -0.26 -19.88 -14.96
CA ARG A 32 -1.02 -20.68 -15.94
C ARG A 32 -0.20 -20.95 -17.20
N ALA A 33 0.50 -19.93 -17.73
CA ALA A 33 1.37 -20.09 -18.89
C ALA A 33 2.53 -21.07 -18.62
N ALA A 34 2.99 -21.17 -17.38
CA ALA A 34 3.99 -22.12 -16.93
C ALA A 34 3.43 -23.52 -16.58
N GLY A 35 2.13 -23.78 -16.79
CA GLY A 35 1.49 -25.06 -16.47
C GLY A 35 1.28 -25.32 -14.97
N LEU A 36 1.36 -24.27 -14.13
CA LEU A 36 1.16 -24.36 -12.69
C LEU A 36 -0.31 -24.16 -12.31
N ALA A 37 -0.73 -24.78 -11.21
CA ALA A 37 -2.00 -24.46 -10.58
C ALA A 37 -1.95 -23.05 -9.97
N VAL A 38 -2.95 -22.24 -10.26
CA VAL A 38 -3.02 -20.84 -9.80
C VAL A 38 -3.65 -20.79 -8.41
N PRO A 39 -2.93 -20.33 -7.36
CA PRO A 39 -3.54 -20.14 -6.06
C PRO A 39 -4.49 -18.93 -6.05
N SER A 40 -5.50 -18.97 -5.19
CA SER A 40 -6.26 -17.77 -4.85
C SER A 40 -5.46 -16.88 -3.89
N PHE A 41 -5.23 -15.62 -4.26
CA PHE A 41 -4.55 -14.66 -3.39
C PHE A 41 -5.54 -13.91 -2.48
N ARG A 42 -5.19 -13.74 -1.19
CA ARG A 42 -6.01 -13.00 -0.21
C ARG A 42 -5.14 -12.16 0.74
N SER A 43 -5.77 -11.22 1.45
CA SER A 43 -5.15 -10.45 2.53
C SER A 43 -6.20 -10.01 3.57
N PRO A 44 -5.84 -9.88 4.86
CA PRO A 44 -4.60 -10.33 5.49
C PRO A 44 -4.61 -11.85 5.76
N PRO A 45 -3.46 -12.44 6.17
CA PRO A 45 -3.44 -13.80 6.70
C PRO A 45 -4.25 -13.87 8.01
N ARG A 46 -4.94 -15.00 8.24
CA ARG A 46 -5.70 -15.22 9.49
C ARG A 46 -4.80 -15.46 10.72
N LEU A 47 -3.57 -15.90 10.49
CA LEU A 47 -2.58 -16.09 11.55
C LEU A 47 -1.94 -14.73 11.86
N SER A 48 -2.15 -14.23 13.07
CA SER A 48 -1.51 -12.99 13.55
C SER A 48 0.01 -13.10 13.46
N GLY A 49 0.70 -11.99 13.18
CA GLY A 49 2.15 -11.98 13.01
C GLY A 49 2.66 -12.54 11.67
N ALA A 50 1.88 -13.37 10.96
CA ALA A 50 2.33 -13.97 9.72
C ALA A 50 2.48 -12.94 8.59
N ARG A 51 3.56 -13.09 7.83
CA ARG A 51 3.82 -12.38 6.57
C ARG A 51 3.02 -13.01 5.42
N ARG A 52 3.00 -14.34 5.37
CA ARG A 52 2.27 -15.16 4.41
C ARG A 52 1.76 -16.43 5.07
N THR A 53 0.60 -16.91 4.66
CA THR A 53 0.10 -18.26 4.98
C THR A 53 -0.38 -18.97 3.71
N ILE A 54 -0.36 -20.30 3.74
CA ILE A 54 -0.93 -21.14 2.69
C ILE A 54 -1.96 -22.06 3.33
N ARG A 55 -3.17 -22.10 2.75
CA ARG A 55 -4.19 -23.10 3.05
C ARG A 55 -4.38 -24.00 1.83
N ARG A 56 -4.27 -25.32 2.01
CA ARG A 56 -4.54 -26.32 0.97
C ARG A 56 -5.99 -26.77 1.08
N LEU A 57 -6.69 -26.83 -0.05
CA LEU A 57 -8.10 -27.21 -0.16
C LEU A 57 -8.25 -28.28 -1.26
N PRO A 58 -9.28 -29.13 -1.19
CA PRO A 58 -9.70 -29.92 -2.33
C PRO A 58 -10.07 -28.94 -3.47
N GLY A 59 -9.26 -28.88 -4.52
CA GLY A 59 -9.46 -27.97 -5.66
C GLY A 59 -8.52 -26.77 -5.74
N GLY A 60 -7.61 -26.57 -4.77
CA GLY A 60 -6.57 -25.55 -4.93
C GLY A 60 -5.90 -25.08 -3.64
N ALA A 61 -5.09 -24.04 -3.75
CA ALA A 61 -4.44 -23.40 -2.61
C ALA A 61 -4.89 -21.94 -2.47
N VAL A 62 -5.00 -21.48 -1.23
CA VAL A 62 -5.17 -20.06 -0.91
C VAL A 62 -3.86 -19.56 -0.32
N VAL A 63 -3.27 -18.56 -0.96
CA VAL A 63 -2.09 -17.83 -0.45
C VAL A 63 -2.59 -16.53 0.14
N SER A 64 -2.43 -16.34 1.45
CA SER A 64 -2.77 -15.07 2.10
C SER A 64 -1.51 -14.31 2.47
N VAL A 65 -1.45 -13.01 2.18
CA VAL A 65 -0.27 -12.16 2.39
C VAL A 65 -0.60 -10.89 3.15
N ARG A 66 0.37 -10.38 3.91
CA ARG A 66 0.27 -9.12 4.63
C ARG A 66 0.63 -7.96 3.71
N LEU A 67 -0.22 -6.94 3.65
CA LEU A 67 0.02 -5.71 2.88
C LEU A 67 0.63 -4.57 3.71
N ARG A 68 0.18 -4.42 4.96
CA ARG A 68 0.58 -3.31 5.85
C ARG A 68 2.02 -3.43 6.36
N GLY A 69 2.73 -2.31 6.40
CA GLY A 69 4.12 -2.22 6.88
C GLY A 69 5.10 -3.04 6.04
N ARG A 70 4.82 -3.22 4.75
CA ARG A 70 5.62 -4.04 3.82
C ARG A 70 5.99 -3.22 2.59
N ARG A 71 7.19 -3.48 2.07
CA ARG A 71 7.58 -3.02 0.74
C ARG A 71 6.94 -3.89 -0.33
N TYR A 72 6.76 -3.33 -1.53
CA TYR A 72 6.09 -4.03 -2.64
C TYR A 72 6.88 -5.28 -3.06
N GLU A 73 8.20 -5.19 -3.09
CA GLU A 73 9.13 -6.27 -3.44
C GLU A 73 9.01 -7.44 -2.46
N GLU A 74 8.81 -7.14 -1.19
CA GLU A 74 8.63 -8.16 -0.14
C GLU A 74 7.29 -8.86 -0.28
N LEU A 75 6.22 -8.13 -0.63
CA LEU A 75 4.92 -8.71 -0.96
C LEU A 75 5.03 -9.62 -2.18
N LEU A 76 5.68 -9.15 -3.24
CA LEU A 76 5.79 -9.88 -4.50
C LEU A 76 6.59 -11.18 -4.30
N THR A 77 7.68 -11.11 -3.53
CA THR A 77 8.46 -12.30 -3.13
C THR A 77 7.59 -13.32 -2.40
N ASP A 78 6.79 -12.87 -1.41
CA ASP A 78 5.86 -13.73 -0.69
C ASP A 78 4.82 -14.37 -1.63
N MET A 79 4.24 -13.60 -2.55
CA MET A 79 3.26 -14.12 -3.51
C MET A 79 3.87 -15.19 -4.43
N ILE A 80 5.08 -14.96 -4.95
CA ILE A 80 5.80 -15.91 -5.82
C ILE A 80 6.16 -17.18 -5.06
N ASP A 81 6.75 -17.07 -3.88
CA ASP A 81 7.03 -18.24 -3.04
C ASP A 81 5.72 -18.95 -2.62
N GLY A 82 4.60 -18.22 -2.56
CA GLY A 82 3.24 -18.75 -2.49
C GLY A 82 2.91 -19.72 -3.62
N VAL A 83 3.10 -19.29 -4.86
CA VAL A 83 2.87 -20.11 -6.06
C VAL A 83 3.76 -21.33 -6.06
N LEU A 84 5.06 -21.18 -5.79
CA LEU A 84 6.02 -22.28 -5.82
C LEU A 84 5.69 -23.35 -4.76
N VAL A 85 5.42 -22.94 -3.52
CA VAL A 85 5.07 -23.86 -2.43
C VAL A 85 3.70 -24.52 -2.67
N ALA A 86 2.72 -23.78 -3.20
CA ALA A 86 1.42 -24.35 -3.56
C ALA A 86 1.58 -25.50 -4.56
N ASN A 87 2.45 -25.33 -5.55
CA ASN A 87 2.74 -26.28 -6.62
C ASN A 87 3.87 -27.28 -6.31
N ARG A 88 4.44 -27.27 -5.10
CA ARG A 88 5.55 -28.15 -4.68
C ARG A 88 6.79 -28.06 -5.59
N VAL A 89 7.03 -26.88 -6.16
CA VAL A 89 8.22 -26.63 -6.99
C VAL A 89 9.43 -26.40 -6.09
N SER A 90 10.53 -27.10 -6.37
CA SER A 90 11.78 -27.02 -5.61
C SER A 90 13.01 -27.13 -6.53
N GLY A 91 14.21 -26.98 -5.95
CA GLY A 91 15.48 -27.14 -6.66
C GLY A 91 15.70 -26.12 -7.80
N PRO A 92 16.49 -26.47 -8.84
CA PRO A 92 16.84 -25.54 -9.92
C PRO A 92 15.64 -24.96 -10.69
N ALA A 93 14.53 -25.69 -10.76
CA ALA A 93 13.29 -25.23 -11.38
C ALA A 93 12.68 -24.04 -10.62
N ALA A 94 12.78 -24.02 -9.29
CA ALA A 94 12.27 -22.92 -8.47
C ALA A 94 12.96 -21.59 -8.79
N GLY A 95 14.28 -21.60 -9.05
CA GLY A 95 15.01 -20.39 -9.42
C GLY A 95 14.54 -19.80 -10.75
N ARG A 96 14.41 -20.65 -11.78
CA ARG A 96 13.92 -20.24 -13.10
C ARG A 96 12.49 -19.70 -13.05
N LEU A 97 11.59 -20.42 -12.36
CA LEU A 97 10.20 -20.01 -12.22
C LEU A 97 10.06 -18.75 -11.37
N ARG A 98 10.86 -18.58 -10.30
CA ARG A 98 10.88 -17.33 -9.53
C ARG A 98 11.23 -16.14 -10.42
N HIS A 99 12.26 -16.27 -11.23
CA HIS A 99 12.67 -15.20 -12.16
C HIS A 99 11.58 -14.90 -13.19
N ALA A 100 10.97 -15.93 -13.79
CA ALA A 100 9.89 -15.76 -14.76
C ALA A 100 8.65 -15.07 -14.14
N LEU A 101 8.21 -15.52 -12.96
CA LEU A 101 7.08 -14.95 -12.23
C LEU A 101 7.37 -13.52 -11.77
N TRP A 102 8.61 -13.25 -11.34
CA TRP A 102 9.04 -11.91 -10.98
C TRP A 102 8.93 -10.95 -12.16
N ARG A 103 9.53 -11.28 -13.31
CA ARG A 103 9.46 -10.41 -14.50
C ARG A 103 8.03 -10.15 -14.97
N ALA A 104 7.12 -11.13 -14.80
CA ALA A 104 5.74 -10.96 -15.19
C ALA A 104 4.97 -9.97 -14.29
N ALA A 105 5.34 -9.82 -13.02
CA ALA A 105 4.56 -9.07 -12.02
C ALA A 105 5.30 -7.86 -11.41
N ALA A 106 6.60 -7.72 -11.71
CA ALA A 106 7.43 -6.58 -11.31
C ALA A 106 7.21 -5.34 -12.17
N GLU A 107 6.46 -5.46 -13.27
CA GLU A 107 6.06 -4.36 -14.16
C GLU A 107 4.61 -3.94 -13.89
N PRO A 108 4.27 -3.25 -12.78
CA PRO A 108 2.96 -2.65 -12.65
C PRO A 108 2.91 -1.34 -13.45
N GLU A 109 1.84 -1.20 -14.23
CA GLU A 109 1.36 0.06 -14.81
C GLU A 109 1.52 1.20 -13.80
N VAL A 110 2.21 2.27 -14.23
CA VAL A 110 2.76 3.32 -13.37
C VAL A 110 1.66 3.87 -12.47
N ASP A 111 1.81 3.65 -11.16
CA ASP A 111 1.04 4.36 -10.14
C ASP A 111 1.56 5.80 -10.13
N LEU A 112 1.00 6.64 -11.00
CA LEU A 112 1.39 8.04 -11.21
C LEU A 112 1.45 8.80 -9.87
N ILE A 113 0.59 8.44 -8.91
CA ILE A 113 0.53 9.04 -7.57
C ILE A 113 1.73 8.62 -6.68
N ALA A 114 2.20 7.38 -6.78
CA ALA A 114 3.36 6.91 -6.03
C ALA A 114 4.68 7.41 -6.64
N ALA A 115 4.74 7.49 -7.98
CA ALA A 115 5.87 8.09 -8.68
C ALA A 115 6.03 9.57 -8.31
N GLU A 116 4.93 10.34 -8.30
CA GLU A 116 4.93 11.76 -7.92
C GLU A 116 5.34 11.99 -6.45
N ARG A 117 5.01 11.05 -5.55
CA ARG A 117 5.47 11.09 -4.15
C ARG A 117 6.95 10.73 -3.98
N ALA A 118 7.49 9.83 -4.80
CA ALA A 118 8.90 9.46 -4.77
C ALA A 118 9.80 10.55 -5.37
N GLU A 119 9.28 11.32 -6.32
CA GLU A 119 10.00 12.39 -7.01
C GLU A 119 9.95 13.73 -6.27
N ARG A 120 9.10 13.87 -5.24
CA ARG A 120 9.05 15.07 -4.41
C ARG A 120 10.29 15.12 -3.50
N PRO A 121 11.18 16.13 -3.65
CA PRO A 121 12.32 16.28 -2.77
C PRO A 121 11.85 16.46 -1.32
N PRO A 122 12.62 15.96 -0.33
CA PRO A 122 12.25 16.09 1.07
C PRO A 122 11.98 17.56 1.39
N PRO A 123 10.93 17.88 2.18
CA PRO A 123 10.65 19.26 2.54
C PRO A 123 11.91 19.84 3.18
N GLY A 124 12.45 20.89 2.55
CA GLY A 124 13.61 21.59 3.07
C GLY A 124 13.37 22.04 4.51
N PRO A 125 14.45 22.29 5.29
CA PRO A 125 14.32 22.73 6.66
C PRO A 125 13.42 23.97 6.70
N ARG A 126 12.30 23.90 7.44
CA ARG A 126 11.39 25.03 7.58
C ARG A 126 12.21 26.22 8.12
N PRO A 127 12.14 27.41 7.51
CA PRO A 127 12.83 28.57 8.05
C PRO A 127 12.34 28.79 9.48
N ARG A 128 13.30 28.91 10.41
CA ARG A 128 13.03 29.20 11.82
C ARG A 128 12.28 30.52 11.85
N GLY A 129 10.98 30.47 12.18
CA GLY A 129 10.08 31.61 12.06
C GLY A 129 10.59 32.80 12.84
N THR A 130 10.73 33.94 12.17
CA THR A 130 10.60 35.24 12.83
C THR A 130 9.16 35.36 13.31
N VAL A 131 8.99 35.59 14.61
CA VAL A 131 7.71 35.94 15.22
C VAL A 131 7.25 37.23 14.56
N VAL A 132 6.27 37.13 13.65
CA VAL A 132 5.57 38.31 13.13
C VAL A 132 4.53 38.65 14.18
N ASP A 133 4.71 39.81 14.80
CA ASP A 133 3.83 40.33 15.83
C ASP A 133 2.39 40.39 15.28
N SER A 134 1.48 39.66 15.93
CA SER A 134 0.08 39.66 15.53
C SER A 134 -0.57 40.93 16.05
N PRO A 135 -1.32 41.70 15.24
CA PRO A 135 -2.06 42.84 15.75
C PRO A 135 -3.10 42.35 16.78
N PRO A 136 -3.41 43.14 17.82
CA PRO A 136 -4.30 42.72 18.90
C PRO A 136 -5.68 42.38 18.33
N SER A 137 -6.15 41.17 18.63
CA SER A 137 -7.50 40.74 18.27
C SER A 137 -8.54 41.60 18.97
N LEU A 138 -9.35 42.32 18.19
CA LEU A 138 -10.52 43.04 18.72
C LEU A 138 -11.47 42.07 19.45
N PRO A 139 -12.06 42.50 20.58
CA PRO A 139 -12.98 41.67 21.36
C PRO A 139 -14.21 41.26 20.54
N PHE A 140 -14.76 40.09 20.86
CA PHE A 140 -15.84 39.41 20.13
C PHE A 140 -17.05 40.30 19.85
N GLU A 141 -17.42 41.17 20.79
CA GLU A 141 -18.49 42.17 20.68
C GLU A 141 -18.36 43.05 19.42
N ALA A 142 -17.14 43.47 19.07
CA ALA A 142 -16.89 44.34 17.93
C ALA A 142 -17.14 43.64 16.57
N ARG A 143 -16.97 42.32 16.50
CA ARG A 143 -17.16 41.54 15.26
C ARG A 143 -18.63 41.25 14.95
N VAL A 144 -19.51 41.33 15.95
CA VAL A 144 -20.95 41.07 15.78
C VAL A 144 -21.68 42.30 15.24
N ALA A 145 -21.26 43.50 15.65
CA ALA A 145 -21.85 44.76 15.17
C ALA A 145 -21.63 44.97 13.66
N GLU A 146 -20.47 44.57 13.13
CA GLU A 146 -20.11 44.78 11.71
C GLU A 146 -20.95 43.92 10.75
N ARG A 147 -21.46 42.77 11.20
CA ARG A 147 -22.34 41.92 10.39
C ARG A 147 -23.79 42.39 10.33
N GLN A 148 -24.25 43.21 11.28
CA GLN A 148 -25.65 43.64 11.32
C GLN A 148 -25.92 44.89 10.47
N THR A 149 -24.90 45.66 10.09
CA THR A 149 -25.06 46.89 9.29
C THR A 149 -24.94 46.67 7.77
N GLN A 150 -24.62 45.46 7.31
CA GLN A 150 -24.51 45.13 5.87
C GLN A 150 -25.75 44.45 5.28
N ALA A 151 -26.85 44.38 6.02
CA ALA A 151 -28.10 43.74 5.56
C ALA A 151 -29.33 44.68 5.59
N ALA A 152 -29.12 45.98 5.33
CA ALA A 152 -30.21 46.95 5.12
C ALA A 152 -30.09 47.60 3.73
#